data_AF-A0A8J6MW42-F1
#
_entry.id   AF-A0A8J6MW42-F1
#
_cell.length_a   1.000
_cell.length_b   1.000
_cell.length_c   1.000
_cell.angle_alpha   90.00
_cell.angle_beta   90.00
_cell.angle_gamma   90.00
#
_symmetry.space_group_name_H-M   'P 1'
#
loop_
_entity.id
_entity.type
_entity.pdbx_description
1 polymer ?
#
loop_
_entity_poly.entity_id
_entity_poly.type
_entity_poly.pdbx_seq_one_letter_code
_entity_poly.pdbx_strand_id
1 'polypeptide(L)'
;MITKKIMRSIAVLTAILFIVTACSSKSVTEESSNESSDQPKAKQDVTITIGASQNWIEEIDRELASEFAKETGIKIDFQVVPDDQYYPSFQSNLNRIGLESAWTVTTGDPNVVVAVLDTGVDPTHPDLAPNLLDGYDFVNDDADPSDDSSHG
;
A
#
# COMPACT_ATOMS: atom_id res chain seq x y z
N MET A 1 20.01 13.12 -43.47
CA MET A 1 20.58 14.49 -43.58
C MET A 1 19.44 15.38 -44.06
N ILE A 2 18.81 16.20 -43.21
CA ILE A 2 19.32 17.54 -42.81
C ILE A 2 19.47 18.35 -44.12
N THR A 3 18.66 19.35 -44.48
CA THR A 3 18.36 20.58 -43.73
C THR A 3 17.45 21.51 -44.54
N LYS A 4 16.48 22.12 -43.84
CA LYS A 4 16.17 23.58 -43.78
C LYS A 4 15.86 24.40 -45.05
N LYS A 5 14.72 25.11 -44.89
CA LYS A 5 14.45 26.54 -45.20
C LYS A 5 14.30 26.86 -46.69
N ILE A 6 13.16 27.39 -47.13
CA ILE A 6 12.79 28.82 -47.15
C ILE A 6 11.24 28.87 -47.15
N MET A 7 10.52 29.23 -46.09
CA MET A 7 10.27 30.56 -45.52
C MET A 7 9.78 31.61 -46.54
N ARG A 8 8.45 31.74 -46.72
CA ARG A 8 7.68 33.01 -46.61
C ARG A 8 6.26 32.88 -47.19
N SER A 9 5.29 33.42 -46.43
CA SER A 9 4.01 33.96 -46.90
C SER A 9 2.89 33.01 -47.31
N ILE A 10 2.11 32.50 -46.34
CA ILE A 10 0.64 32.46 -46.48
C ILE A 10 0.04 32.84 -45.11
N ALA A 11 -0.52 34.04 -45.08
CA ALA A 11 -1.31 34.58 -43.98
C ALA A 11 -2.70 33.92 -43.93
N VAL A 12 -3.45 34.29 -42.89
CA VAL A 12 -4.89 34.02 -42.64
C VAL A 12 -5.15 32.85 -41.67
N LEU A 13 -4.83 33.11 -40.40
CA LEU A 13 -5.43 32.45 -39.24
C LEU A 13 -6.42 33.44 -38.62
N THR A 14 -7.72 33.25 -38.88
CA THR A 14 -8.79 34.09 -38.33
C THR A 14 -9.57 33.36 -37.24
N ALA A 15 -9.53 33.97 -36.05
CA ALA A 15 -10.60 34.09 -35.07
C ALA A 15 -11.06 32.83 -34.29
N ILE A 16 -10.37 32.56 -33.17
CA ILE A 16 -11.02 32.03 -31.96
C ILE A 16 -11.31 33.25 -31.07
N LEU A 17 -12.58 33.63 -30.98
CA LEU A 17 -13.08 34.75 -30.18
C LEU A 17 -13.36 34.29 -28.76
N PHE A 18 -12.53 34.77 -27.82
CA PHE A 18 -12.78 34.77 -26.39
C PHE A 18 -14.03 35.61 -26.07
N ILE A 19 -14.96 35.05 -25.30
CA ILE A 19 -15.98 35.84 -24.59
C ILE A 19 -15.67 35.71 -23.09
N VAL A 20 -15.02 36.72 -22.55
CA VAL A 20 -15.04 37.03 -21.11
C VAL A 20 -15.73 38.39 -21.01
N THR A 21 -16.95 38.42 -20.51
CA THR A 21 -17.66 39.67 -20.22
C THR A 21 -17.41 40.03 -18.76
N ALA A 22 -16.81 41.20 -18.55
CA ALA A 22 -16.63 41.87 -17.27
C ALA A 22 -17.52 43.11 -17.19
N CYS A 23 -18.03 43.42 -15.99
CA CYS A 23 -18.40 44.75 -15.48
C CYS A 23 -18.63 44.59 -13.96
N SER A 24 -17.79 45.06 -13.03
CA SER A 24 -17.30 46.41 -12.66
C SER A 24 -18.12 47.08 -11.55
N SER A 25 -17.53 47.20 -10.36
CA SER A 25 -17.43 48.46 -9.58
C SER A 25 -16.51 48.28 -8.35
N LYS A 26 -15.57 49.21 -8.13
CA LYS A 26 -14.71 49.33 -6.93
C LYS A 26 -15.30 50.34 -5.94
N SER A 27 -15.19 50.10 -4.64
CA SER A 27 -14.75 51.10 -3.63
C SER A 27 -14.48 50.44 -2.27
N VAL A 28 -13.65 51.11 -1.47
CA VAL A 28 -12.92 50.65 -0.28
C VAL A 28 -13.61 51.11 1.03
N THR A 29 -13.29 50.40 2.13
CA THR A 29 -13.40 50.71 3.59
C THR A 29 -14.77 50.88 4.25
N GLU A 30 -15.08 50.04 5.25
CA GLU A 30 -14.94 50.36 6.69
C GLU A 30 -15.26 49.13 7.56
N GLU A 31 -14.66 49.14 8.76
CA GLU A 31 -14.71 48.13 9.81
C GLU A 31 -16.10 48.07 10.45
N SER A 32 -16.72 46.89 10.52
CA SER A 32 -17.87 46.66 11.37
C SER A 32 -17.94 45.18 11.75
N SER A 33 -17.78 44.95 13.05
CA SER A 33 -18.06 43.70 13.73
C SER A 33 -19.40 43.12 13.28
N ASN A 34 -19.42 41.86 12.81
CA ASN A 34 -20.57 41.01 13.02
C ASN A 34 -20.23 39.52 12.99
N GLU A 35 -20.67 38.92 14.08
CA GLU A 35 -20.78 37.50 14.37
C GLU A 35 -21.70 36.79 13.37
N SER A 36 -21.58 35.46 13.30
CA SER A 36 -22.50 34.50 12.67
C SER A 36 -22.31 34.19 11.17
N SER A 37 -21.67 33.05 10.90
CA SER A 37 -22.46 31.88 10.49
C SER A 37 -21.62 30.61 10.68
N ASP A 38 -21.91 29.92 11.77
CA ASP A 38 -21.50 28.53 12.00
C ASP A 38 -22.22 27.66 10.95
N GLN A 39 -21.54 27.40 9.85
CA GLN A 39 -21.90 26.31 8.94
C GLN A 39 -21.06 25.12 9.39
N PRO A 40 -21.66 23.95 9.70
CA PRO A 40 -20.88 22.79 10.10
C PRO A 40 -20.03 22.39 8.90
N LYS A 41 -18.73 22.72 8.94
CA LYS A 41 -17.76 22.16 8.00
C LYS A 41 -17.87 20.65 8.18
N ALA A 42 -18.34 19.96 7.15
CA ALA A 42 -18.31 18.50 7.09
C ALA A 42 -16.93 18.05 7.57
N LYS A 43 -16.87 17.24 8.65
CA LYS A 43 -15.61 16.67 9.15
C LYS A 43 -14.91 16.05 7.96
N GLN A 44 -13.77 16.62 7.55
CA GLN A 44 -12.95 16.02 6.51
C GLN A 44 -12.47 14.67 7.07
N ASP A 45 -12.76 13.57 6.38
CA ASP A 45 -12.28 12.23 6.75
C ASP A 45 -10.78 12.18 6.40
N VAL A 46 -9.94 12.62 7.33
CA VAL A 46 -8.49 12.66 7.16
C VAL A 46 -7.91 11.32 7.60
N THR A 47 -7.11 10.71 6.73
CA THR A 47 -6.33 9.51 7.03
C THR A 47 -4.85 9.81 6.82
N ILE A 48 -4.02 9.44 7.80
CA ILE A 48 -2.56 9.49 7.73
C ILE A 48 -2.08 8.10 7.34
N THR A 49 -1.47 7.98 6.18
CA THR A 49 -0.86 6.71 5.74
C THR A 49 0.62 6.71 6.07
N ILE A 50 1.08 5.66 6.77
CA ILE A 50 2.47 5.47 7.19
C ILE A 50 2.98 4.17 6.57
N GLY A 51 4.01 4.28 5.73
CA GLY A 51 4.73 3.11 5.21
C GLY A 51 5.79 2.65 6.21
N ALA A 52 5.78 1.36 6.56
CA ALA A 52 6.72 0.79 7.52
C ALA A 52 7.05 -0.67 7.22
N SER A 53 8.21 -1.11 7.69
CA SER A 53 8.61 -2.51 7.71
C SER A 53 7.76 -3.31 8.69
N GLN A 54 7.50 -4.60 8.42
CA GLN A 54 6.68 -5.47 9.27
C GLN A 54 7.16 -5.51 10.73
N ASN A 55 8.47 -5.51 10.93
CA ASN A 55 9.09 -5.54 12.25
C ASN A 55 9.21 -4.17 12.95
N TRP A 56 8.73 -3.08 12.32
CA TRP A 56 8.81 -1.72 12.89
C TRP A 56 7.47 -1.23 13.47
N ILE A 57 6.38 -1.94 13.21
CA ILE A 57 5.06 -1.60 13.77
C ILE A 57 4.76 -2.58 14.88
N GLU A 58 4.96 -2.13 16.11
CA GLU A 58 4.64 -2.91 17.30
C GLU A 58 3.14 -2.87 17.61
N GLU A 59 2.68 -3.76 18.49
CA GLU A 59 1.28 -3.78 18.92
C GLU A 59 0.87 -2.45 19.58
N ILE A 60 1.79 -1.83 20.33
CA ILE A 60 1.59 -0.53 20.98
C ILE A 60 1.31 0.58 19.95
N ASP A 61 1.95 0.56 18.77
CA ASP A 61 1.73 1.56 17.73
C ASP A 61 0.31 1.46 17.14
N ARG A 62 -0.20 0.23 17.02
CA ARG A 62 -1.57 -0.03 16.54
C ARG A 62 -2.60 0.38 17.58
N GLU A 63 -2.34 0.12 18.86
CA GLU A 63 -3.20 0.55 19.96
C GLU A 63 -3.25 2.09 20.03
N LEU A 64 -2.09 2.75 20.00
CA LEU A 64 -1.98 4.21 19.99
C LEU A 64 -2.68 4.82 18.77
N ALA A 65 -2.54 4.22 17.59
CA ALA A 65 -3.28 4.64 16.40
C ALA A 65 -4.79 4.55 16.59
N SER A 66 -5.28 3.49 17.25
CA SER A 66 -6.70 3.33 17.58
C SER A 66 -7.18 4.41 18.55
N GLU A 67 -6.41 4.72 19.59
CA GLU A 67 -6.74 5.76 20.57
C GLU A 67 -6.72 7.15 19.95
N PHE A 68 -5.66 7.47 19.20
CA PHE A 68 -5.55 8.72 18.43
C PHE A 68 -6.76 8.93 17.50
N ALA A 69 -7.19 7.87 16.82
CA ALA A 69 -8.37 7.93 15.95
C ALA A 69 -9.67 8.16 16.72
N LYS A 70 -9.82 7.61 17.94
CA LYS A 70 -10.98 7.86 18.81
C LYS A 70 -11.03 9.32 19.28
N GLU A 71 -9.88 9.90 19.63
CA GLU A 71 -9.80 11.27 20.15
C GLU A 71 -9.97 12.32 19.05
N THR A 72 -9.26 12.15 17.93
CA THR A 72 -9.17 13.18 16.88
C THR A 72 -10.15 12.95 15.74
N GLY A 73 -10.57 11.70 15.51
CA GLY A 73 -11.27 11.27 14.31
C GLY A 73 -10.38 11.13 13.07
N ILE A 74 -9.06 11.24 13.22
CA ILE A 74 -8.08 11.04 12.13
C ILE A 74 -7.60 9.59 12.19
N LYS A 75 -7.76 8.85 11.10
CA LYS A 75 -7.32 7.44 11.03
C LYS A 75 -5.83 7.38 10.71
N ILE A 76 -5.13 6.40 11.28
CA ILE A 76 -3.78 6.04 10.85
C ILE A 76 -3.85 4.70 10.13
N ASP A 77 -3.36 4.68 8.90
CA ASP A 77 -3.29 3.51 8.04
C ASP A 77 -1.82 3.08 7.88
N PHE A 78 -1.49 1.89 8.36
CA PHE A 78 -0.15 1.34 8.26
C PHE A 78 -0.02 0.50 6.99
N GLN A 79 0.74 1.00 6.02
CA GLN A 79 1.16 0.22 4.86
C GLN A 79 2.39 -0.59 5.22
N VAL A 80 2.15 -1.82 5.67
CA VAL A 80 3.19 -2.74 6.12
C VAL A 80 3.74 -3.53 4.93
N VAL A 81 5.06 -3.47 4.75
CA VAL A 81 5.79 -4.27 3.76
C VAL A 81 6.64 -5.32 4.50
N PRO A 82 6.73 -6.57 4.02
CA PRO A 82 7.64 -7.57 4.57
C PRO A 82 9.08 -7.07 4.68
N ASP A 83 9.76 -7.50 5.73
CA ASP A 83 11.17 -7.17 6.01
C ASP A 83 12.16 -8.16 5.39
N ASP A 84 11.66 -9.18 4.69
CA ASP A 84 12.48 -10.14 3.95
C ASP A 84 13.32 -9.44 2.85
N GLN A 85 14.61 -9.77 2.84
CA GLN A 85 15.60 -9.14 1.96
C GLN A 85 15.28 -9.31 0.47
N TYR A 86 14.69 -10.43 0.08
CA TYR A 86 14.43 -10.81 -1.31
C TYR A 86 13.03 -10.44 -1.77
N TYR A 87 12.11 -10.13 -0.84
CA TYR A 87 10.73 -9.76 -1.13
C TYR A 87 10.60 -8.70 -2.25
N PRO A 88 11.31 -7.55 -2.22
CA PRO A 88 11.11 -6.50 -3.23
C PRO A 88 11.66 -6.88 -4.62
N SER A 89 12.64 -7.78 -4.68
CA SER A 89 13.42 -8.04 -5.89
C SER A 89 13.03 -9.34 -6.61
N PHE A 90 12.61 -10.37 -5.86
CA PHE A 90 12.45 -11.73 -6.40
C PHE A 90 11.02 -12.28 -6.25
N GLN A 91 10.18 -11.70 -5.40
CA GLN A 91 8.87 -12.27 -5.04
C GLN A 91 7.68 -11.49 -5.62
N SER A 92 7.80 -11.05 -6.88
CA SER A 92 6.76 -10.23 -7.56
C SER A 92 5.37 -10.89 -7.64
N ASN A 93 5.32 -12.23 -7.60
CA ASN A 93 4.09 -13.01 -7.61
C ASN A 93 3.20 -12.73 -6.38
N LEU A 94 3.78 -12.43 -5.21
CA LEU A 94 3.02 -12.20 -3.98
C LEU A 94 2.21 -10.89 -4.08
N ASN A 95 2.82 -9.83 -4.62
CA ASN A 95 2.10 -8.58 -4.89
C ASN A 95 1.01 -8.79 -5.97
N ARG A 96 1.28 -9.59 -7.01
CA ARG A 96 0.31 -9.85 -8.09
C ARG A 96 -0.98 -10.51 -7.62
N ILE A 97 -0.96 -11.24 -6.51
CA ILE A 97 -2.15 -11.86 -5.90
C ILE A 97 -2.72 -11.03 -4.75
N GLY A 98 -2.20 -9.82 -4.50
CA GLY A 98 -2.69 -8.91 -3.47
C GLY A 98 -2.35 -9.36 -2.03
N LEU A 99 -1.23 -10.07 -1.84
CA LEU A 99 -0.92 -10.70 -0.55
C LEU A 99 -0.68 -9.69 0.58
N GLU A 100 -0.06 -8.53 0.29
CA GLU A 100 0.13 -7.46 1.29
C GLU A 100 -1.21 -6.97 1.87
N SER A 101 -2.22 -6.81 1.02
CA SER A 101 -3.56 -6.44 1.47
C SER A 101 -4.20 -7.53 2.32
N ALA A 102 -4.01 -8.81 1.96
CA ALA A 102 -4.51 -9.93 2.74
C ALA A 102 -3.86 -10.00 4.15
N TRP A 103 -2.55 -9.73 4.26
CA TRP A 103 -1.84 -9.71 5.54
C TRP A 103 -2.28 -8.60 6.50
N THR A 104 -2.93 -7.54 6.00
CA THR A 104 -3.59 -6.55 6.88
C THR A 104 -4.82 -7.12 7.61
N VAL A 105 -5.40 -8.21 7.08
CA VAL A 105 -6.57 -8.90 7.67
C VAL A 105 -6.11 -10.03 8.59
N THR A 106 -5.21 -10.89 8.11
CA THR A 106 -4.62 -11.99 8.88
C THR A 106 -3.35 -12.50 8.20
N THR A 107 -2.37 -12.96 8.98
CA THR A 107 -1.18 -13.66 8.51
C THR A 107 -1.30 -15.18 8.58
N GLY A 108 -2.49 -15.69 8.92
CA GLY A 108 -2.74 -17.11 9.18
C GLY A 108 -3.19 -17.35 10.63
N ASP A 109 -3.63 -18.58 10.88
CA ASP A 109 -3.98 -19.09 12.20
C ASP A 109 -3.10 -20.33 12.45
N PRO A 110 -2.33 -20.41 13.55
CA PRO A 110 -1.48 -21.55 13.84
C PRO A 110 -2.26 -22.87 14.01
N ASN A 111 -3.58 -22.83 14.16
CA ASN A 111 -4.43 -24.02 14.20
C ASN A 111 -4.86 -24.52 12.80
N VAL A 112 -4.56 -23.77 11.74
CA VAL A 112 -4.82 -24.17 10.35
C VAL A 112 -3.55 -24.77 9.76
N VAL A 113 -3.57 -26.08 9.54
CA VAL A 113 -2.43 -26.84 9.00
C VAL A 113 -2.56 -27.01 7.48
N VAL A 114 -1.47 -26.73 6.76
CA VAL A 114 -1.34 -26.96 5.32
C VAL A 114 -0.42 -28.15 5.11
N ALA A 115 -0.91 -29.21 4.43
CA ALA A 115 -0.08 -30.36 4.05
C ALA A 115 0.44 -30.19 2.62
N VAL A 116 1.76 -30.23 2.45
CA VAL A 116 2.44 -30.26 1.15
C VAL A 116 2.87 -31.70 0.88
N LEU A 117 2.40 -32.28 -0.23
CA LEU A 117 2.77 -33.62 -0.66
C LEU A 117 3.77 -33.50 -1.81
N ASP A 118 5.06 -33.56 -1.48
CA ASP A 118 6.17 -33.38 -2.41
C ASP A 118 7.34 -34.32 -2.05
N THR A 119 8.58 -34.01 -2.46
CA THR A 119 9.77 -34.85 -2.21
C THR A 119 10.30 -34.81 -0.77
N GLY A 120 9.75 -33.92 0.06
CA GLY A 120 10.14 -33.74 1.46
C GLY A 120 10.35 -32.26 1.76
N VAL A 121 11.00 -31.94 2.88
CA VAL A 121 11.45 -30.59 3.21
C VAL A 121 12.81 -30.64 3.93
N ASP A 122 13.62 -29.59 3.86
CA ASP A 122 14.78 -29.45 4.76
C ASP A 122 14.31 -28.97 6.15
N PRO A 123 14.29 -29.84 7.18
CA PRO A 123 13.79 -29.47 8.51
C PRO A 123 14.71 -28.47 9.24
N THR A 124 15.92 -28.23 8.72
CA THR A 124 16.91 -27.32 9.31
C THR A 124 16.93 -25.95 8.64
N HIS A 125 16.14 -25.73 7.59
CA HIS A 125 16.12 -24.45 6.88
C HIS A 125 15.58 -23.34 7.81
N PRO A 126 16.35 -22.25 8.04
CA PRO A 126 16.01 -21.25 9.06
C PRO A 126 14.70 -20.51 8.82
N ASP A 127 14.28 -20.39 7.55
CA ASP A 127 13.05 -19.72 7.15
C ASP A 127 11.81 -20.64 7.18
N LEU A 128 12.01 -21.97 7.24
CA LEU A 128 10.92 -22.96 7.23
C LEU A 128 10.72 -23.61 8.60
N ALA A 129 11.82 -23.97 9.27
CA ALA A 129 11.82 -24.72 10.53
C ALA A 129 10.85 -24.20 11.61
N PRO A 130 10.67 -22.87 11.81
CA PRO A 130 9.70 -22.36 12.78
C PRO A 130 8.23 -22.69 12.47
N ASN A 131 7.92 -23.02 11.22
CA ASN A 131 6.56 -23.26 10.72
C ASN A 131 6.29 -24.74 10.38
N LEU A 132 7.27 -25.63 10.58
CA LEU A 132 7.11 -27.06 10.28
C LEU A 132 6.46 -27.81 11.46
N LEU A 133 5.68 -28.82 11.10
CA LEU A 133 5.17 -29.85 12.01
C LEU A 133 5.78 -31.19 11.61
N ASP A 134 5.70 -32.18 12.51
CA ASP A 134 6.10 -33.55 12.20
C ASP A 134 5.30 -34.08 10.98
N GLY A 135 6.02 -34.69 10.05
CA GLY A 135 5.49 -35.26 8.80
C GLY A 135 5.67 -36.77 8.72
N TYR A 136 5.43 -37.33 7.53
CA TYR A 136 5.63 -38.74 7.24
C TYR A 136 6.15 -38.92 5.82
N ASP A 137 7.13 -39.79 5.64
CA ASP A 137 7.66 -40.17 4.34
C ASP A 137 7.04 -41.50 3.88
N PHE A 138 6.15 -41.40 2.88
CA PHE A 138 5.50 -42.56 2.28
C PHE A 138 6.38 -43.33 1.28
N VAL A 139 7.50 -42.77 0.84
CA VAL A 139 8.47 -43.41 -0.05
C VAL A 139 9.36 -44.38 0.73
N ASN A 140 9.90 -43.94 1.88
CA ASN A 140 10.75 -44.76 2.74
C ASN A 140 10.01 -45.46 3.89
N ASP A 141 8.73 -45.14 4.09
CA ASP A 141 7.85 -45.69 5.12
C ASP A 141 8.35 -45.42 6.56
N ASP A 142 8.71 -44.16 6.82
CA ASP A 142 9.14 -43.70 8.13
C ASP A 142 8.63 -42.28 8.46
N ALA A 143 9.00 -41.79 9.64
CA ALA A 143 8.59 -40.48 10.15
C ALA A 143 9.60 -39.36 9.86
N ASP A 144 10.52 -39.55 8.90
CA ASP A 144 11.52 -38.57 8.49
C ASP A 144 11.17 -37.97 7.11
N PRO A 145 10.46 -36.83 7.04
CA PRO A 145 10.05 -36.20 5.78
C PRO A 145 11.19 -35.37 5.13
N SER A 146 12.46 -35.71 5.40
CA SER A 146 13.61 -34.97 4.87
C SER A 146 13.69 -35.07 3.35
N ASP A 147 13.89 -33.93 2.68
CA ASP A 147 13.97 -33.86 1.23
C ASP A 147 15.27 -34.46 0.65
N ASP A 148 15.15 -35.16 -0.48
CA ASP A 148 16.24 -35.72 -1.26
C ASP A 148 16.45 -35.04 -2.64
N SER A 149 15.54 -34.13 -3.03
CA SER A 149 15.42 -33.64 -4.41
C SER A 149 15.41 -32.10 -4.57
N SER A 150 15.32 -31.33 -3.48
CA SER A 150 15.30 -29.84 -3.41
C SER A 150 14.07 -29.15 -4.01
N HIS A 151 13.01 -29.90 -4.32
CA HIS A 151 11.79 -29.34 -4.92
C HIS A 151 10.74 -28.95 -3.86
N GLY A 152 10.67 -29.72 -2.78
CA GLY A 152 9.67 -29.60 -1.71
C GLY A 152 9.93 -28.49 -0.69
#